data_AF-A0A859FCT9-F1
#
_entry.id   AF-A0A859FCT9-F1
#
_cell.length_a   1.000
_cell.length_b   1.000
_cell.length_c   1.000
_cell.angle_alpha   90.00
_cell.angle_beta   90.00
_cell.angle_gamma   90.00
#
_symmetry.space_group_name_H-M   'P 1'
#
loop_
_entity.id
_entity.type
_entity.pdbx_description
1 polymer ?
#
loop_
_entity_poly.entity_id
_entity_poly.type
_entity_poly.pdbx_seq_one_letter_code
_entity_poly.pdbx_strand_id
1 'polypeptide(L)'
;MNKKVKLILAIFITLIVTAIPSIGVYAVPEGEGYMVNRGFPAAWIDYHTSFNNYSFNAIGLLINIALFYFLLTTIERTYLLLKQKQVFPTSQSK
;
A
#
# COMPACT_ATOMS: atom_id res chain seq x y z
N MET A 1 9.46 -4.04 -15.89
CA MET A 1 9.75 -4.84 -14.68
C MET A 1 9.05 -6.19 -14.79
N ASN A 2 9.74 -7.27 -14.44
CA ASN A 2 9.13 -8.61 -14.43
C ASN A 2 8.00 -8.67 -13.37
N LYS A 3 6.88 -9.34 -13.69
CA LYS A 3 5.74 -9.55 -12.78
C LYS A 3 6.18 -10.11 -11.42
N LYS A 4 7.11 -11.06 -11.40
CA LYS A 4 7.63 -11.67 -10.16
C LYS A 4 8.34 -10.64 -9.28
N VAL A 5 9.22 -9.82 -9.87
CA VAL A 5 9.94 -8.75 -9.16
C VAL A 5 8.97 -7.74 -8.59
N LYS A 6 7.93 -7.36 -9.35
CA LYS A 6 6.88 -6.45 -8.89
C LYS A 6 6.12 -7.00 -7.69
N LEU A 7 5.75 -8.29 -7.73
CA LEU A 7 5.06 -8.95 -6.62
C LEU A 7 5.94 -9.01 -5.37
N ILE A 8 7.22 -9.39 -5.52
CA ILE A 8 8.18 -9.42 -4.42
C ILE A 8 8.31 -8.02 -3.80
N LEU A 9 8.47 -6.98 -4.62
CA LEU A 9 8.52 -5.60 -4.14
C LEU A 9 7.23 -5.19 -3.42
N ALA A 10 6.05 -5.54 -3.93
CA ALA A 10 4.78 -5.24 -3.28
C ALA A 10 4.67 -5.89 -1.90
N ILE A 11 5.12 -7.14 -1.76
CA ILE A 11 5.19 -7.85 -0.47
C ILE A 11 6.15 -7.12 0.48
N PHE A 12 7.38 -6.82 0.04
CA PHE A 12 8.35 -6.11 0.87
C PHE A 12 7.85 -4.74 1.33
N ILE A 13 7.27 -3.95 0.43
CA ILE A 13 6.70 -2.64 0.77
C ILE A 13 5.57 -2.81 1.79
N THR A 14 4.69 -3.81 1.63
CA THR A 14 3.62 -4.11 2.58
C THR A 14 4.19 -4.37 3.99
N LEU A 15 5.23 -5.20 4.10
CA LEU A 15 5.86 -5.52 5.37
C LEU A 15 6.53 -4.30 6.01
N ILE A 16 7.28 -3.52 5.22
CA ILE A 16 7.99 -2.32 5.69
C ILE A 16 7.00 -1.26 6.19
N VAL A 17 5.93 -0.99 5.42
CA VAL A 17 4.93 0.01 5.78
C VAL A 17 4.20 -0.36 7.06
N THR A 18 3.95 -1.65 7.28
CA THR A 18 3.30 -2.15 8.51
C THR A 18 4.16 -1.97 9.75
N ALA A 19 5.48 -1.99 9.61
CA ALA A 19 6.41 -1.76 10.71
C ALA A 19 6.48 -0.29 11.16
N ILE A 20 5.85 0.63 10.42
CA ILE A 20 5.85 2.06 10.72
C ILE A 20 4.58 2.39 11.53
N PRO A 21 4.69 2.63 12.86
CA PRO A 21 3.53 2.82 13.73
C PRO A 21 2.76 4.12 13.45
N SER A 22 3.31 5.02 12.62
CA SER A 22 2.68 6.27 12.22
C SER A 22 1.89 6.16 10.90
N ILE A 23 1.88 4.99 10.25
CA ILE A 23 1.19 4.77 8.98
C ILE A 23 0.01 3.83 9.20
N GLY A 24 -1.19 4.43 9.26
CA GLY A 24 -2.43 3.72 9.54
C GLY A 24 -3.58 4.70 9.69
N VAL A 25 -4.80 4.29 9.34
CA VAL A 25 -6.00 5.06 9.68
C VAL A 25 -6.40 4.68 11.09
N TYR A 26 -6.33 5.61 12.04
CA TYR A 26 -6.83 5.42 13.40
C TYR A 26 -8.21 6.06 13.49
N ALA A 27 -9.21 5.30 13.91
CA ALA A 27 -10.56 5.80 14.12
C ALA A 27 -10.99 5.51 15.55
N VAL A 28 -11.68 6.45 16.18
CA VAL A 28 -12.40 6.21 17.44
C VAL A 28 -13.82 5.81 17.03
N PRO A 29 -14.23 4.54 17.19
CA PRO A 29 -15.61 4.14 16.91
C PRO A 29 -16.57 4.90 17.82
N GLU A 30 -17.73 5.30 17.30
CA GLU A 30 -18.76 5.93 18.13
C GLU A 30 -19.15 5.00 19.29
N GLY A 31 -19.00 5.49 20.52
CA GLY A 31 -19.32 4.75 21.75
C GLY A 31 -18.15 3.98 22.37
N GLU A 32 -16.99 3.91 21.72
CA GLU A 32 -15.79 3.26 22.29
C GLU A 32 -14.73 4.28 22.68
N GLY A 33 -14.27 4.24 23.93
CA GLY A 33 -13.27 5.16 24.48
C GLY A 33 -11.82 4.90 24.05
N TYR A 34 -11.60 4.07 23.02
CA TYR A 34 -10.27 3.68 22.56
C TYR A 34 -10.11 3.84 21.05
N MET A 35 -8.89 4.19 20.61
CA MET A 35 -8.54 4.26 19.19
C MET A 35 -8.43 2.84 18.62
N VAL A 36 -9.16 2.59 17.53
CA VAL A 36 -9.04 1.37 16.73
C VAL A 36 -8.12 1.67 15.53
N ASN A 37 -7.06 0.88 15.42
CA ASN A 37 -6.22 0.89 14.23
C ASN A 37 -6.98 0.21 13.09
N ARG A 38 -7.20 0.92 11.97
CA ARG A 38 -7.77 0.37 10.74
C ARG A 38 -6.69 0.03 9.70
N GLY A 39 -5.41 0.24 10.04
CA GLY A 39 -4.23 -0.08 9.23
C GLY A 39 -4.11 0.76 7.96
N PHE A 40 -3.26 0.35 7.01
CA PHE A 40 -3.17 0.98 5.70
C PHE A 40 -2.81 0.03 4.56
N PRO A 41 -3.58 0.03 3.45
CA PRO A 41 -5.00 0.41 3.34
C PRO A 41 -5.96 -0.47 4.15
N ALA A 42 -5.51 -1.63 4.63
CA ALA A 42 -6.29 -2.52 5.49
C ALA A 42 -5.43 -3.08 6.63
N ALA A 43 -5.97 -3.08 7.85
CA ALA A 43 -5.37 -3.74 8.99
C ALA A 43 -5.23 -5.25 8.74
N TRP A 44 -4.04 -5.78 9.03
CA TRP A 44 -3.73 -7.20 8.89
C TRP A 44 -2.93 -7.77 10.05
N ILE A 45 -2.31 -6.91 10.85
CA ILE A 45 -1.83 -7.21 12.20
C ILE A 45 -2.42 -6.14 13.10
N ASP A 46 -3.24 -6.55 14.06
CA ASP A 46 -3.73 -5.66 15.12
C ASP A 46 -3.25 -6.17 16.47
N TYR A 47 -2.87 -5.23 17.34
CA TYR A 47 -2.50 -5.51 18.72
C TYR A 47 -3.60 -5.00 19.65
N HIS A 48 -4.26 -5.91 20.34
CA HIS A 48 -5.27 -5.59 21.33
C HIS A 48 -4.60 -5.42 22.69
N THR A 49 -4.31 -4.17 23.06
CA THR A 49 -3.67 -3.79 24.34
C THR A 49 -4.43 -4.32 25.56
N SER A 50 -5.77 -4.35 25.50
CA SER A 50 -6.62 -4.82 26.61
C SER A 50 -6.49 -6.31 26.93
N PHE A 51 -6.06 -7.13 25.96
CA PHE A 51 -5.97 -8.59 26.11
C PHE A 51 -4.56 -9.13 25.84
N ASN A 52 -3.58 -8.26 25.61
CA ASN A 52 -2.21 -8.61 25.20
C ASN A 52 -2.15 -9.62 24.04
N ASN A 53 -3.08 -9.51 23.09
CA ASN A 53 -3.26 -10.47 22.00
C ASN A 53 -3.02 -9.80 20.64
N TYR A 54 -2.42 -10.56 19.73
CA TYR A 54 -2.29 -10.19 18.32
C TYR A 54 -3.37 -10.88 17.51
N SER A 55 -4.04 -10.14 16.63
CA SER A 55 -4.94 -10.71 15.63
C SER A 55 -4.32 -10.55 14.23
N PHE A 56 -4.49 -11.59 13.42
CA PHE A 56 -4.00 -11.62 12.04
C PHE A 56 -5.19 -11.65 11.09
N ASN A 57 -5.23 -10.71 10.14
CA ASN A 57 -6.24 -10.65 9.10
C ASN A 57 -5.59 -10.82 7.72
N ALA A 58 -5.68 -12.05 7.21
CA ALA A 58 -5.13 -12.43 5.91
C ALA A 58 -5.69 -11.60 4.74
N ILE A 59 -6.97 -11.20 4.82
CA ILE A 59 -7.63 -10.40 3.78
C ILE A 59 -6.98 -9.02 3.72
N GLY A 60 -6.73 -8.39 4.87
CA GLY A 60 -6.04 -7.11 4.93
C GLY A 60 -4.65 -7.17 4.31
N LEU A 61 -3.90 -8.24 4.57
CA LEU A 61 -2.57 -8.44 3.98
C LEU A 61 -2.64 -8.52 2.46
N LEU A 62 -3.59 -9.30 1.92
CA LEU A 62 -3.78 -9.44 0.48
C LEU A 62 -4.19 -8.13 -0.19
N ILE A 63 -5.06 -7.34 0.46
CA ILE A 63 -5.46 -6.02 -0.04
C ILE A 63 -4.24 -5.08 -0.13
N ASN A 64 -3.40 -5.06 0.90
CA ASN A 64 -2.21 -4.21 0.92
C ASN A 64 -1.23 -4.61 -0.20
N ILE A 65 -0.97 -5.92 -0.37
CA ILE A 65 -0.12 -6.44 -1.45
C ILE A 65 -0.69 -6.05 -2.82
N ALA A 66 -2.00 -6.22 -3.01
CA ALA A 66 -2.67 -5.88 -4.26
C ALA A 66 -2.58 -4.38 -4.56
N LEU A 67 -2.76 -3.52 -3.55
CA LEU A 67 -2.63 -2.07 -3.70
C LEU A 67 -1.21 -1.69 -4.15
N PHE A 68 -0.17 -2.18 -3.47
CA PHE A 68 1.20 -1.83 -3.84
C PHE A 68 1.60 -2.39 -5.20
N TYR A 69 1.13 -3.59 -5.56
CA TYR A 69 1.33 -4.12 -6.90
C TYR A 69 0.67 -3.24 -7.98
N PHE A 70 -0.54 -2.76 -7.71
CA PHE A 70 -1.25 -1.83 -8.59
C PHE A 70 -0.48 -0.51 -8.73
N LEU A 71 -0.05 0.11 -7.62
CA LEU A 71 0.74 1.34 -7.62
C LEU A 71 2.04 1.20 -8.43
N LEU A 72 2.79 0.11 -8.22
CA LEU A 72 4.02 -0.16 -8.99
C LEU A 72 3.73 -0.30 -10.49
N THR A 73 2.59 -0.89 -10.86
CA THR A 73 2.17 -1.00 -12.26
C THR A 73 1.83 0.36 -12.86
N THR A 74 1.14 1.20 -12.11
CA THR A 74 0.79 2.56 -12.55
C THR A 74 2.03 3.43 -12.71
N ILE A 75 2.95 3.41 -11.74
CA ILE A 75 4.22 4.16 -11.81
C ILE A 75 5.05 3.74 -13.02
N GLU A 76 5.20 2.42 -13.24
CA GLU A 76 5.90 1.89 -14.40
C GLU A 76 5.29 2.39 -15.72
N ARG A 77 3.97 2.32 -15.85
CA ARG A 77 3.27 2.75 -17.06
C ARG A 77 3.45 4.25 -17.29
N THR A 78 3.29 5.07 -16.26
CA THR A 78 3.48 6.52 -16.34
C THR A 78 4.91 6.87 -16.72
N TYR A 79 5.92 6.20 -16.13
CA TYR A 79 7.32 6.39 -16.48
C TYR A 79 7.61 6.10 -17.95
N LEU A 80 7.08 5.00 -18.48
CA LEU A 80 7.24 4.65 -19.90
C LEU A 80 6.60 5.68 -20.84
N LEU A 81 5.42 6.18 -20.48
CA LEU A 81 4.74 7.22 -21.26
C LEU A 81 5.52 8.54 -21.27
N LEU A 82 6.05 8.95 -20.11
CA LEU A 82 6.87 10.17 -20.02
C LEU A 82 8.17 10.04 -20.82
N LYS A 83 8.82 8.87 -20.75
CA LYS A 83 10.02 8.60 -21.54
C LYS A 83 9.74 8.67 -23.04
N GLN A 84 8.62 8.11 -23.51
CA GLN A 84 8.23 8.18 -24.91
C GLN A 84 8.00 9.62 -25.39
N LYS A 85 7.34 10.44 -24.56
CA LYS A 85 7.09 11.87 -24.86
C LYS A 85 8.38 12.70 -24.96
N GLN A 86 9.41 12.37 -24.18
CA GLN A 86 10.72 13.04 -24.27
C GLN A 86 11.53 12.64 -25.51
N VAL A 87 11.40 11.38 -25.96
CA VAL A 87 12.12 10.87 -27.14
C VAL A 87 11.50 11.39 -28.45
N PHE A 88 10.20 11.65 -28.47
CA PHE A 88 9.51 12.28 -29.60
C PHE A 88 8.78 13.54 -29.12
N PRO A 89 9.49 14.67 -28.92
CA PRO A 89 8.83 15.93 -28.66
C PRO A 89 7.93 16.21 -29.85
N THR A 90 6.62 16.28 -29.61
CA THR A 90 5.58 16.58 -30.60
C THR A 90 6.03 17.75 -31.46
N SER A 91 6.54 17.44 -32.66
CA SER A 91 7.00 18.39 -33.66
C SER A 91 5.81 18.97 -34.42
N GLN A 92 4.79 19.43 -33.71
CA GLN A 92 3.60 20.03 -34.31
C GLN A 92 3.01 21.05 -33.32
N SER A 93 3.57 22.26 -33.30
CA SER A 93 2.75 23.47 -33.17
C SER A 93 3.29 24.51 -34.15
N LYS A 94 2.75 24.47 -35.37
CA LYS A 94 2.65 25.64 -36.24
C LYS A 94 1.19 26.08 -36.21
#